data_AF-A0A5P2WZ08-F1
#
_entry.id   AF-A0A5P2WZ08-F1
#
_cell.length_a   1.000
_cell.length_b   1.000
_cell.length_c   1.000
_cell.angle_alpha   90.00
_cell.angle_beta   90.00
_cell.angle_gamma   90.00
#
_symmetry.space_group_name_H-M   'P 1'
#
loop_
_entity.id
_entity.type
_entity.pdbx_description
1 polymer ?
#
loop_
_entity_poly.entity_id
_entity_poly.type
_entity_poly.pdbx_seq_one_letter_code
_entity_poly.pdbx_strand_id
1 'polypeptide(L)'
;MHWDEKRLLAAEVDAVHGLVPGSGDPPRVRDPTVLAVWAWSPRARLLALGPGAPREGSAGAAAIDGGPSWVFPAHVDVPPAPLPVVVSTPEGRRAARRLIRPGNWRPGEWGELIGGRLGEWAMAVHGREPVSICHTPAAGVTAAEAGIWTRPDFRGRGLAPACVAAWSHRERRNKEVLFYSTTDTNHASQSVARRLGLRRLGWIWTAR
;
A
#
# COMPACT_ATOMS: atom_id res chain seq x y z
N MET A 1 -10.90 0.81 -16.88
CA MET A 1 -9.51 0.38 -17.10
C MET A 1 -9.52 -1.01 -17.72
N HIS A 2 -8.86 -1.24 -18.85
CA HIS A 2 -8.68 -2.58 -19.41
C HIS A 2 -7.80 -3.40 -18.45
N TRP A 3 -8.19 -4.64 -18.15
CA TRP A 3 -7.44 -5.48 -17.22
C TRP A 3 -6.24 -6.11 -17.94
N ASP A 4 -5.14 -5.36 -17.98
CA ASP A 4 -3.85 -5.81 -18.47
C ASP A 4 -2.94 -6.15 -17.28
N GLU A 5 -2.78 -7.45 -17.01
CA GLU A 5 -2.01 -7.93 -15.86
C GLU A 5 -0.53 -7.58 -15.96
N LYS A 6 0.06 -7.55 -17.16
CA LYS A 6 1.47 -7.18 -17.34
C LYS A 6 1.68 -5.71 -16.96
N ARG A 7 0.80 -4.82 -17.41
CA ARG A 7 0.84 -3.40 -17.04
C ARG A 7 0.59 -3.19 -15.55
N LEU A 8 -0.35 -3.95 -14.96
CA LEU A 8 -0.66 -3.84 -13.52
C LEU A 8 0.52 -4.29 -12.65
N LEU A 9 1.15 -5.42 -12.95
CA LEU A 9 2.34 -5.88 -12.22
C LEU A 9 3.49 -4.87 -12.31
N ALA A 10 3.75 -4.32 -13.51
CA ALA A 10 4.77 -3.29 -13.68
C ALA A 10 4.46 -2.00 -12.89
N ALA A 11 3.19 -1.57 -12.88
CA ALA A 11 2.76 -0.38 -12.13
C ALA A 11 2.84 -0.57 -10.61
N GLU A 12 2.53 -1.76 -10.10
CA GLU A 12 2.70 -2.10 -8.69
C GLU A 12 4.18 -2.07 -8.29
N VAL A 13 5.04 -2.78 -9.03
CA VAL A 13 6.48 -2.82 -8.74
C VAL A 13 7.13 -1.44 -8.87
N ASP A 14 6.70 -0.62 -9.84
CA ASP A 14 7.15 0.78 -9.93
C ASP A 14 6.70 1.62 -8.74
N ALA A 15 5.44 1.48 -8.30
CA ALA A 15 4.94 2.25 -7.16
C ALA A 15 5.65 1.90 -5.85
N VAL A 16 5.95 0.61 -5.64
CA VAL A 16 6.54 0.10 -4.38
C VAL A 16 8.07 0.21 -4.36
N HIS A 17 8.74 -0.10 -5.47
CA HIS A 17 10.21 -0.22 -5.51
C HIS A 17 10.90 0.77 -6.47
N GLY A 18 10.12 1.50 -7.29
CA GLY A 18 10.59 2.43 -8.30
C GLY A 18 11.32 1.72 -9.44
N LEU A 19 10.73 1.61 -10.62
CA LEU A 19 11.42 1.08 -11.79
C LEU A 19 12.31 2.16 -12.43
N VAL A 20 13.44 1.73 -12.97
CA VAL A 20 14.32 2.56 -13.79
C VAL A 20 13.86 2.47 -15.25
N PRO A 21 13.36 3.57 -15.85
CA PRO A 21 12.90 3.56 -17.24
C PRO A 21 14.01 3.12 -18.20
N GLY A 22 13.70 2.23 -19.14
CA GLY A 22 14.65 1.77 -20.16
C GLY A 22 15.81 0.92 -19.66
N SER A 23 15.76 0.40 -18.42
CA SER A 23 16.85 -0.36 -17.80
C SER A 23 17.11 -1.76 -18.37
N GLY A 24 16.33 -2.18 -19.37
CA GLY A 24 16.47 -3.46 -20.06
C GLY A 24 15.45 -4.51 -19.63
N ASP A 25 15.75 -5.76 -19.98
CA ASP A 25 14.97 -6.94 -19.62
C ASP A 25 15.90 -7.98 -18.95
N PRO A 26 15.76 -8.26 -17.65
CA PRO A 26 14.74 -7.73 -16.75
C PRO A 26 14.95 -6.25 -16.39
N PRO A 27 13.87 -5.50 -16.10
CA PRO A 27 13.98 -4.12 -15.61
C PRO A 27 14.69 -4.04 -14.25
N ARG A 28 15.18 -2.84 -13.90
CA ARG A 28 15.83 -2.56 -12.62
C ARG A 28 14.95 -1.76 -11.66
N VAL A 29 15.03 -2.08 -10.38
CA VAL A 29 14.44 -1.27 -9.30
C VAL A 29 15.45 -0.25 -8.77
N ARG A 30 14.95 0.86 -8.22
CA ARG A 30 15.76 1.95 -7.63
C ARG A 30 16.09 1.69 -6.17
N ASP A 31 15.25 0.94 -5.46
CA ASP A 31 15.47 0.60 -4.05
C ASP A 31 16.80 -0.17 -3.90
N PRO A 32 17.83 0.43 -3.27
CA PRO A 32 19.15 -0.20 -3.14
C PRO A 32 19.15 -1.34 -2.12
N THR A 33 18.09 -1.45 -1.30
CA THR A 33 17.93 -2.51 -0.30
C THR A 33 17.14 -3.71 -0.82
N VAL A 34 16.80 -3.71 -2.12
CA VAL A 34 16.20 -4.85 -2.81
C VAL A 34 17.27 -5.53 -3.64
N LEU A 35 17.34 -6.85 -3.57
CA LEU A 35 18.12 -7.68 -4.50
C LEU A 35 17.31 -8.02 -5.74
N ALA A 36 16.06 -8.43 -5.57
CA ALA A 36 15.15 -8.68 -6.68
C ALA A 36 13.69 -8.63 -6.21
N VAL A 37 12.79 -8.32 -7.16
CA VAL A 37 11.34 -8.38 -7.00
C VAL A 37 10.80 -9.24 -8.12
N TRP A 38 9.91 -10.16 -7.79
CA TRP A 38 9.14 -10.87 -8.81
C TRP A 38 7.67 -10.79 -8.47
N ALA A 39 6.85 -10.56 -9.48
CA ALA A 39 5.42 -10.38 -9.34
C ALA A 39 4.71 -11.20 -10.41
N TRP A 40 3.84 -12.11 -10.01
CA TRP A 40 3.20 -13.07 -10.90
C TRP A 40 1.69 -12.99 -10.77
N SER A 41 1.01 -13.04 -11.92
CA SER A 41 -0.43 -13.20 -12.07
C SER A 41 -0.73 -14.43 -12.94
N PRO A 42 -2.00 -14.81 -13.14
CA PRO A 42 -2.35 -15.92 -14.02
C PRO A 42 -1.84 -15.79 -15.46
N ARG A 43 -1.72 -14.56 -15.99
CA ARG A 43 -1.35 -14.30 -17.39
C ARG A 43 -0.05 -13.51 -17.59
N ALA A 44 0.62 -13.10 -16.52
CA ALA A 44 1.83 -12.30 -16.62
C ALA A 44 2.81 -12.60 -15.49
N ARG A 45 4.09 -12.34 -15.78
CA ARG A 45 5.17 -12.41 -14.79
C ARG A 45 6.09 -11.21 -15.03
N LEU A 46 6.59 -10.64 -13.95
CA LEU A 46 7.60 -9.61 -13.95
C LEU A 46 8.72 -10.07 -13.01
N LEU A 47 9.97 -9.94 -13.46
CA LEU A 47 11.16 -9.98 -12.61
C LEU A 47 11.85 -8.63 -12.75
N ALA A 48 12.21 -8.01 -11.64
CA ALA A 48 13.00 -6.78 -11.61
C ALA A 48 14.19 -6.95 -10.66
N LEU A 49 15.36 -6.49 -11.08
CA LEU A 49 16.61 -6.67 -10.32
C LEU A 49 17.02 -5.38 -9.63
N GLY A 50 17.46 -5.48 -8.38
CA GLY A 50 18.07 -4.37 -7.67
C GLY A 50 19.52 -4.13 -8.10
N PRO A 51 20.10 -2.99 -7.68
CA PRO A 51 21.48 -2.64 -8.00
C PRO A 51 22.50 -3.60 -7.37
N GLY A 52 22.17 -4.20 -6.22
CA GLY A 52 23.00 -5.16 -5.50
C GLY A 52 22.79 -6.63 -5.89
N ALA A 53 21.95 -6.91 -6.90
CA ALA A 53 21.68 -8.28 -7.33
C ALA A 53 23.00 -8.99 -7.73
N PRO A 54 23.31 -10.17 -7.16
CA PRO A 54 24.52 -10.89 -7.52
C PRO A 54 24.51 -11.26 -9.00
N ARG A 55 25.68 -11.18 -9.64
CA ARG A 55 25.88 -11.82 -10.94
C ARG A 55 25.87 -13.34 -10.74
N GLU A 56 25.46 -14.08 -11.78
CA GLU A 56 25.25 -15.53 -11.75
C GLU A 56 26.27 -16.28 -10.87
N GLY A 57 25.79 -17.15 -9.99
CA GLY A 57 26.63 -18.08 -9.21
C GLY A 57 27.00 -17.66 -7.78
N SER A 58 26.62 -16.47 -7.30
CA SER A 58 26.93 -16.03 -5.93
C SER A 58 25.69 -15.58 -5.14
N ALA A 59 24.73 -16.48 -4.92
CA ALA A 59 23.60 -16.19 -4.04
C ALA A 59 23.98 -16.44 -2.57
N GLY A 60 24.17 -15.36 -1.79
CA GLY A 60 24.14 -15.44 -0.33
C GLY A 60 22.70 -15.67 0.18
N ALA A 61 22.54 -15.97 1.46
CA ALA A 61 21.20 -16.08 2.06
C ALA A 61 20.50 -14.70 2.04
N ALA A 62 19.46 -14.58 1.21
CA ALA A 62 18.60 -13.39 1.15
C ALA A 62 17.29 -13.64 1.92
N ALA A 63 16.78 -12.63 2.60
CA ALA A 63 15.46 -12.70 3.19
C ALA A 63 14.42 -12.52 2.08
N ILE A 64 13.48 -13.47 1.97
CA ILE A 64 12.42 -13.43 0.98
C ILE A 64 11.09 -13.29 1.70
N ASP A 65 10.42 -12.17 1.47
CA ASP A 65 9.04 -11.96 1.88
C ASP A 65 8.15 -11.90 0.64
N GLY A 66 6.88 -12.26 0.82
CA GLY A 66 5.91 -12.11 -0.25
C GLY A 66 4.50 -12.40 0.19
N GLY A 67 3.57 -12.05 -0.69
CA GLY A 67 2.18 -12.36 -0.46
C GLY A 67 1.25 -11.89 -1.58
N PRO A 68 -0.04 -12.11 -1.37
CA PRO A 68 -1.05 -11.75 -2.36
C PRO A 68 -1.15 -10.23 -2.57
N SER A 69 -1.43 -9.86 -3.82
CA SER A 69 -1.71 -8.50 -4.26
C SER A 69 -3.10 -8.37 -4.87
N TRP A 70 -3.74 -7.23 -4.61
CA TRP A 70 -5.05 -6.86 -5.12
C TRP A 70 -5.06 -5.45 -5.72
N VAL A 71 -5.92 -5.28 -6.73
CA VAL A 71 -6.23 -4.01 -7.35
C VAL A 71 -7.61 -3.55 -6.89
N PHE A 72 -7.72 -2.27 -6.53
CA PHE A 72 -9.01 -1.69 -6.19
C PHE A 72 -9.91 -1.59 -7.43
N PRO A 73 -11.20 -1.95 -7.34
CA PRO A 73 -12.18 -1.64 -8.39
C PRO A 73 -12.44 -0.14 -8.48
N ALA A 74 -12.92 0.35 -9.63
CA ALA A 74 -13.14 1.77 -9.88
C ALA A 74 -13.98 2.46 -8.79
N HIS A 75 -14.99 1.74 -8.28
CA HIS A 75 -15.77 2.12 -7.12
C HIS A 75 -15.62 1.07 -6.02
N VAL A 76 -15.39 1.53 -4.79
CA VAL A 76 -15.41 0.70 -3.58
C VAL A 76 -16.46 1.31 -2.65
N ASP A 77 -17.43 0.51 -2.23
CA ASP A 77 -18.41 0.96 -1.24
C ASP A 77 -17.69 1.27 0.08
N VAL A 78 -18.03 2.40 0.70
CA VAL A 78 -17.51 2.73 2.03
C VAL A 78 -18.38 2.01 3.05
N PRO A 79 -17.87 0.98 3.75
CA PRO A 79 -18.66 0.31 4.77
C PRO A 79 -18.95 1.27 5.92
N PRO A 80 -20.09 1.12 6.63
CA PRO A 80 -20.36 1.87 7.84
C PRO A 80 -19.20 1.73 8.83
N ALA A 81 -18.68 2.87 9.30
CA ALA A 81 -17.60 2.92 10.28
C ALA A 81 -18.20 3.06 11.68
N PRO A 82 -17.83 2.21 12.65
CA PRO A 82 -18.29 2.36 14.04
C PRO A 82 -17.65 3.55 14.77
N LEU A 83 -16.70 4.24 14.14
CA LEU A 83 -16.06 5.46 14.63
C LEU A 83 -16.00 6.50 13.51
N PRO A 84 -15.95 7.81 13.85
CA PRO A 84 -15.72 8.86 12.87
C PRO A 84 -14.44 8.62 12.06
N VAL A 85 -14.56 8.69 10.74
CA VAL A 85 -13.41 8.62 9.82
C VAL A 85 -13.06 10.02 9.35
N VAL A 86 -11.85 10.46 9.68
CA VAL A 86 -11.26 11.71 9.19
C VAL A 86 -10.41 11.39 7.97
N VAL A 87 -10.50 12.22 6.93
CA VAL A 87 -9.73 12.05 5.69
C VAL A 87 -8.87 13.29 5.42
N SER A 88 -7.87 13.16 4.55
CA SER A 88 -6.89 14.20 4.20
C SER A 88 -7.40 15.43 3.43
N THR A 89 -8.67 15.84 3.62
CA THR A 89 -9.20 17.15 3.19
C THR A 89 -8.53 18.29 3.96
N PRO A 90 -8.62 19.56 3.50
CA PRO A 90 -8.12 20.70 4.28
C PRO A 90 -8.67 20.71 5.73
N GLU A 91 -9.96 20.43 5.91
CA GLU A 91 -10.63 20.34 7.21
C GLU A 91 -10.07 19.19 8.04
N GLY A 92 -9.93 18.01 7.43
CA GLY A 92 -9.41 16.84 8.11
C GLY A 92 -7.94 16.99 8.51
N ARG A 93 -7.11 17.64 7.68
CA ARG A 93 -5.72 18.00 8.04
C ARG A 93 -5.69 18.97 9.23
N ARG A 94 -6.60 19.96 9.29
CA ARG A 94 -6.75 20.82 10.48
C ARG A 94 -7.19 20.04 11.71
N ALA A 95 -8.10 19.08 11.56
CA ALA A 95 -8.54 18.21 12.64
C ALA A 95 -7.41 17.28 13.14
N ALA A 96 -6.62 16.70 12.23
CA ALA A 96 -5.54 15.78 12.53
C ALA A 96 -4.42 16.43 13.38
N ARG A 97 -4.18 17.74 13.24
CA ARG A 97 -3.25 18.49 14.09
C ARG A 97 -3.62 18.49 15.58
N ARG A 98 -4.88 18.19 15.91
CA ARG A 98 -5.37 18.09 17.30
C ARG A 98 -5.37 16.65 17.83
N LEU A 99 -5.03 15.66 17.01
CA LEU A 99 -5.02 14.26 17.42
C LEU A 99 -3.75 13.92 18.22
N ILE A 100 -3.88 12.95 19.12
CA ILE A 100 -2.76 12.37 19.86
C ILE A 100 -2.08 11.38 18.93
N ARG A 101 -0.82 11.65 18.56
CA ARG A 101 0.00 10.77 17.72
C ARG A 101 0.11 9.37 18.35
N PRO A 102 -0.13 8.28 17.60
CA PRO A 102 0.14 6.93 18.08
C PRO A 102 1.64 6.69 18.33
N GLY A 103 1.98 5.95 19.38
CA GLY A 103 3.38 5.72 19.76
C GLY A 103 4.26 5.03 18.71
N ASN A 104 3.65 4.30 17.76
CA ASN A 104 4.35 3.61 16.68
C ASN A 104 4.70 4.48 15.46
N TRP A 105 4.32 5.76 15.44
CA TRP A 105 4.67 6.71 14.39
C TRP A 105 5.75 7.68 14.88
N ARG A 106 6.81 7.93 14.11
CA ARG A 106 7.84 8.91 14.53
C ARG A 106 7.28 10.35 14.49
N PRO A 107 7.78 11.31 15.29
CA PRO A 107 7.18 12.66 15.32
C PRO A 107 7.22 13.37 13.97
N GLY A 108 8.34 13.29 13.26
CA GLY A 108 8.49 13.88 11.92
C GLY A 108 7.57 13.23 10.89
N GLU A 109 7.55 11.90 10.87
CA GLU A 109 6.69 11.07 10.01
C GLU A 109 5.20 11.35 10.25
N TRP A 110 4.78 11.49 11.51
CA TRP A 110 3.41 11.88 11.85
C TRP A 110 3.03 13.24 11.27
N GLY A 111 3.92 14.24 11.41
CA GLY A 111 3.73 15.57 10.83
C GLY A 111 3.63 15.54 9.30
N GLU A 112 4.40 14.68 8.66
CA GLU A 112 4.36 14.42 7.21
C GLU A 112 3.03 13.81 6.78
N LEU A 113 2.60 12.77 7.48
CA LEU A 113 1.32 12.11 7.27
C LEU A 113 0.17 13.12 7.38
N ILE A 114 -0.02 13.75 8.54
CA ILE A 114 -1.18 14.64 8.76
C ILE A 114 -1.14 15.91 7.91
N GLY A 115 0.05 16.31 7.45
CA GLY A 115 0.22 17.41 6.49
C GLY A 115 -0.16 17.03 5.05
N GLY A 116 -0.21 15.74 4.74
CA GLY A 116 -0.45 15.19 3.40
C GLY A 116 0.81 15.11 2.54
N ARG A 117 2.01 15.19 3.14
CA ARG A 117 3.28 15.04 2.42
C ARG A 117 3.55 13.59 2.00
N LEU A 118 2.96 12.62 2.72
CA LEU A 118 3.02 11.19 2.41
C LEU A 118 1.80 10.69 1.61
N GLY A 119 1.16 11.57 0.84
CA GLY A 119 -0.07 11.24 0.09
C GLY A 119 -1.36 11.36 0.92
N GLU A 120 -2.46 10.82 0.38
CA GLU A 120 -3.75 10.85 1.07
C GLU A 120 -3.77 9.85 2.24
N TRP A 121 -4.65 10.11 3.20
CA TRP A 121 -4.83 9.26 4.37
C TRP A 121 -6.27 9.29 4.85
N ALA A 122 -6.65 8.25 5.60
CA ALA A 122 -7.92 8.16 6.29
C ALA A 122 -7.71 7.52 7.67
N MET A 123 -8.32 8.09 8.70
CA MET A 123 -8.14 7.67 10.09
C MET A 123 -9.48 7.49 10.78
N ALA A 124 -9.71 6.33 11.39
CA ALA A 124 -10.78 6.18 12.35
C ALA A 124 -10.31 6.68 13.72
N VAL A 125 -11.11 7.54 14.35
CA VAL A 125 -10.72 8.27 15.56
C VAL A 125 -11.63 7.89 16.73
N HIS A 126 -11.02 7.53 17.86
CA HIS A 126 -11.69 7.37 19.15
C HIS A 126 -11.30 8.54 20.06
N GLY A 127 -12.21 9.49 20.28
CA GLY A 127 -11.90 10.73 21.00
C GLY A 127 -10.87 11.58 20.25
N ARG A 128 -9.64 11.65 20.77
CA ARG A 128 -8.49 12.31 20.10
C ARG A 128 -7.45 11.33 19.58
N GLU A 129 -7.70 10.04 19.67
CA GLU A 129 -6.74 9.00 19.32
C GLU A 129 -7.10 8.39 17.95
N PRO A 130 -6.23 8.46 16.95
CA PRO A 130 -6.40 7.70 15.73
C PRO A 130 -6.05 6.23 16.03
N VAL A 131 -7.06 5.37 15.91
CA VAL A 131 -6.97 3.94 16.27
C VAL A 131 -6.88 3.02 15.05
N SER A 132 -7.14 3.56 13.86
CA SER A 132 -6.92 2.90 12.58
C SER A 132 -6.50 3.95 11.55
N ILE A 133 -5.43 3.70 10.81
CA ILE A 133 -4.82 4.64 9.87
C ILE A 133 -4.54 3.91 8.55
N CYS A 134 -5.22 4.32 7.49
CA CYS A 134 -4.83 4.02 6.11
C CYS A 134 -4.04 5.20 5.55
N HIS A 135 -2.93 4.92 4.89
CA HIS A 135 -2.06 5.92 4.24
C HIS A 135 -1.41 5.34 2.99
N THR A 136 -0.60 6.15 2.31
CA THR A 136 0.11 5.78 1.09
C THR A 136 1.61 5.54 1.39
N PRO A 137 2.03 4.35 1.86
CA PRO A 137 3.44 4.05 2.13
C PRO A 137 4.31 4.07 0.87
N ALA A 138 3.71 3.81 -0.29
CA ALA A 138 4.37 3.72 -1.57
C ALA A 138 3.49 4.30 -2.68
N ALA A 139 4.10 5.08 -3.59
CA ALA A 139 3.42 5.63 -4.75
C ALA A 139 4.40 5.91 -5.89
N GLY A 140 3.95 5.62 -7.10
CA GLY A 140 4.55 6.07 -8.34
C GLY A 140 3.77 7.25 -8.93
N VAL A 141 4.04 7.56 -10.20
CA VAL A 141 3.32 8.62 -10.91
C VAL A 141 1.84 8.27 -11.04
N THR A 142 1.54 7.06 -11.54
CA THR A 142 0.18 6.62 -11.90
C THR A 142 -0.50 5.75 -10.85
N ALA A 143 0.27 5.17 -9.92
CA ALA A 143 -0.22 4.19 -8.96
C ALA A 143 0.19 4.48 -7.52
N ALA A 144 -0.57 3.96 -6.56
CA ALA A 144 -0.28 4.02 -5.14
C ALA A 144 -0.69 2.73 -4.44
N GLU A 145 0.01 2.39 -3.36
CA GLU A 145 -0.32 1.26 -2.50
C GLU A 145 -0.92 1.76 -1.18
N ALA A 146 -1.90 1.02 -0.64
CA ALA A 146 -2.47 1.29 0.67
C ALA A 146 -1.70 0.57 1.78
N GLY A 147 -1.29 1.33 2.80
CA GLY A 147 -0.77 0.83 4.06
C GLY A 147 -1.78 1.02 5.18
N ILE A 148 -2.19 -0.07 5.84
CA ILE A 148 -3.16 -0.03 6.96
C ILE A 148 -2.51 -0.46 8.26
N TRP A 149 -2.75 0.33 9.30
CA TRP A 149 -2.47 -0.04 10.68
C TRP A 149 -3.74 0.13 11.52
N THR A 150 -3.99 -0.82 12.42
CA THR A 150 -5.06 -0.71 13.42
C THR A 150 -4.51 -1.11 14.79
N ARG A 151 -4.76 -0.27 15.79
CA ARG A 151 -4.36 -0.49 17.18
C ARG A 151 -4.93 -1.83 17.69
N PRO A 152 -4.15 -2.69 18.38
CA PRO A 152 -4.57 -4.05 18.72
C PRO A 152 -5.94 -4.18 19.41
N ASP A 153 -6.23 -3.29 20.36
CA ASP A 153 -7.49 -3.20 21.13
C ASP A 153 -8.72 -2.78 20.30
N PHE A 154 -8.51 -2.25 19.09
CA PHE A 154 -9.56 -1.82 18.16
C PHE A 154 -9.72 -2.73 16.92
N ARG A 155 -8.94 -3.82 16.82
CA ARG A 155 -9.04 -4.78 15.71
C ARG A 155 -10.36 -5.56 15.75
N GLY A 156 -10.73 -6.14 14.59
CA GLY A 156 -11.97 -6.94 14.46
C GLY A 156 -13.27 -6.13 14.41
N ARG A 157 -13.21 -4.80 14.49
CA ARG A 157 -14.40 -3.93 14.55
C ARG A 157 -14.81 -3.33 13.20
N GLY A 158 -14.19 -3.75 12.09
CA GLY A 158 -14.49 -3.20 10.76
C GLY A 158 -13.89 -1.81 10.46
N LEU A 159 -13.01 -1.30 11.33
CA LEU A 159 -12.35 0.01 11.13
C LEU A 159 -11.40 0.02 9.94
N ALA A 160 -10.57 -1.02 9.78
CA ALA A 160 -9.60 -1.11 8.70
C ALA A 160 -10.27 -1.01 7.30
N PRO A 161 -11.30 -1.82 6.97
CA PRO A 161 -12.04 -1.65 5.72
C PRO A 161 -12.60 -0.24 5.51
N ALA A 162 -13.17 0.39 6.54
CA ALA A 162 -13.69 1.75 6.42
C ALA A 162 -12.59 2.78 6.11
N CYS A 163 -11.45 2.70 6.79
CA CYS A 163 -10.30 3.56 6.50
C CYS A 163 -9.74 3.32 5.10
N VAL A 164 -9.55 2.06 4.69
CA VAL A 164 -9.01 1.72 3.37
C VAL A 164 -9.95 2.17 2.26
N ALA A 165 -11.26 1.98 2.42
CA ALA A 165 -12.25 2.51 1.47
C ALA A 165 -12.19 4.04 1.40
N ALA A 166 -12.25 4.74 2.54
CA ALA A 166 -12.21 6.20 2.58
C ALA A 166 -10.91 6.77 1.98
N TRP A 167 -9.76 6.15 2.25
CA TRP A 167 -8.48 6.48 1.62
C TRP A 167 -8.54 6.32 0.10
N SER A 168 -9.10 5.21 -0.39
CA SER A 168 -9.15 4.96 -1.84
C SER A 168 -9.94 6.03 -2.60
N HIS A 169 -11.04 6.54 -2.02
CA HIS A 169 -11.83 7.63 -2.61
C HIS A 169 -11.06 8.96 -2.70
N ARG A 170 -10.08 9.16 -1.82
CA ARG A 170 -9.18 10.32 -1.83
C ARG A 170 -8.07 10.12 -2.87
N GLU A 171 -7.34 9.02 -2.76
CA GLU A 171 -6.15 8.73 -3.56
C GLU A 171 -6.49 8.52 -5.04
N ARG A 172 -7.69 8.00 -5.37
CA ARG A 172 -8.16 7.86 -6.77
C ARG A 172 -8.26 9.16 -7.54
N ARG A 173 -8.27 10.32 -6.87
CA ARG A 173 -8.23 11.63 -7.55
C ARG A 173 -6.84 11.95 -8.11
N ASN A 174 -5.82 11.31 -7.55
CA ASN A 174 -4.42 11.54 -7.86
C ASN A 174 -3.79 10.36 -8.65
N LYS A 175 -4.40 9.17 -8.59
CA LYS A 175 -3.85 7.92 -9.13
C LYS A 175 -4.87 7.15 -9.96
N GLU A 176 -4.39 6.56 -11.05
CA GLU A 176 -5.18 5.70 -11.92
C GLU A 176 -5.44 4.33 -11.28
N VAL A 177 -4.41 3.77 -10.65
CA VAL A 177 -4.43 2.42 -10.07
C VAL A 177 -4.09 2.48 -8.60
N LEU A 178 -4.87 1.78 -7.78
CA LEU A 178 -4.56 1.60 -6.37
C LEU A 178 -4.33 0.12 -6.12
N PHE A 179 -3.31 -0.17 -5.33
CA PHE A 179 -2.91 -1.50 -4.93
C PHE A 179 -3.08 -1.70 -3.43
N TYR A 180 -3.28 -2.95 -3.06
CA TYR A 180 -3.23 -3.42 -1.70
C TYR A 180 -2.47 -4.74 -1.72
N SER A 181 -1.32 -4.80 -1.09
CA SER A 181 -0.55 -6.04 -0.95
C SER A 181 -0.24 -6.28 0.53
N THR A 182 0.01 -7.53 0.87
CA THR A 182 0.39 -7.92 2.23
C THR A 182 1.06 -9.29 2.22
N THR A 183 1.67 -9.70 3.32
CA THR A 183 2.26 -11.04 3.44
C THR A 183 1.18 -12.13 3.45
N ASP A 184 1.57 -13.34 3.09
CA ASP A 184 0.72 -14.53 3.09
C ASP A 184 0.15 -14.91 4.47
N THR A 185 0.88 -14.59 5.53
CA THR A 185 0.51 -14.81 6.93
C THR A 185 -0.37 -13.71 7.53
N ASN A 186 -0.49 -12.54 6.87
CA ASN A 186 -1.28 -11.43 7.39
C ASN A 186 -2.78 -11.56 7.06
N HIS A 187 -3.43 -12.59 7.61
CA HIS A 187 -4.84 -12.88 7.37
C HIS A 187 -5.79 -11.71 7.68
N ALA A 188 -5.43 -10.83 8.62
CA ALA A 188 -6.20 -9.63 8.94
C ALA A 188 -6.28 -8.67 7.74
N SER A 189 -5.15 -8.33 7.12
CA SER A 189 -5.11 -7.49 5.91
C SER A 189 -5.78 -8.19 4.72
N GLN A 190 -5.60 -9.49 4.56
CA GLN A 190 -6.29 -10.23 3.48
C GLN A 190 -7.82 -10.20 3.67
N SER A 191 -8.32 -10.19 4.91
CA SER A 191 -9.74 -10.01 5.19
C SER A 191 -10.24 -8.62 4.83
N VAL A 192 -9.40 -7.57 4.91
CA VAL A 192 -9.75 -6.22 4.42
C VAL A 192 -9.96 -6.25 2.92
N ALA A 193 -9.02 -6.83 2.17
CA ALA A 193 -9.13 -6.95 0.72
C ALA A 193 -10.40 -7.69 0.30
N ARG A 194 -10.73 -8.81 0.96
CA ARG A 194 -11.97 -9.55 0.70
C ARG A 194 -13.22 -8.72 1.02
N ARG A 195 -13.25 -8.02 2.16
CA ARG A 195 -14.43 -7.26 2.60
C ARG A 195 -14.71 -6.05 1.71
N LEU A 196 -13.68 -5.48 1.07
CA LEU A 196 -13.81 -4.39 0.11
C LEU A 196 -14.01 -4.87 -1.34
N GLY A 197 -14.08 -6.19 -1.57
CA GLY A 197 -14.23 -6.73 -2.92
C GLY A 197 -13.06 -6.38 -3.85
N LEU A 198 -11.84 -6.24 -3.31
CA LEU A 198 -10.67 -5.96 -4.14
C LEU A 198 -10.40 -7.13 -5.09
N ARG A 199 -10.02 -6.83 -6.33
CA ARG A 199 -9.77 -7.86 -7.34
C ARG A 199 -8.35 -8.37 -7.21
N ARG A 200 -8.18 -9.67 -6.96
CA ARG A 200 -6.85 -10.29 -6.86
C ARG A 200 -6.12 -10.14 -8.19
N LEU A 201 -4.91 -9.60 -8.13
CA LEU A 201 -3.99 -9.52 -9.26
C LEU A 201 -3.11 -10.77 -9.30
N GLY A 202 -2.51 -11.10 -8.17
CA GLY A 202 -1.47 -12.12 -8.15
C GLY A 202 -0.74 -12.20 -6.82
N TRP A 203 0.56 -12.36 -6.92
CA TRP A 203 1.48 -12.48 -5.79
C TRP A 203 2.75 -11.70 -6.11
N ILE A 204 3.27 -10.99 -5.11
CA ILE A 204 4.52 -10.24 -5.19
C ILE A 204 5.49 -10.77 -4.13
N TRP A 205 6.76 -10.88 -4.50
CA TRP A 205 7.84 -11.27 -3.63
C TRP A 205 8.99 -10.27 -3.74
N THR A 206 9.70 -10.08 -2.63
CA THR A 206 10.87 -9.22 -2.55
C THR A 206 11.98 -9.99 -1.84
N ALA A 207 13.16 -10.04 -2.46
CA ALA A 207 14.40 -10.45 -1.82
C ALA A 207 15.19 -9.21 -1.36
N ARG A 208 15.69 -9.26 -0.14
CA ARG A 208 16.54 -8.21 0.47
C ARG A 208 17.78 -8.82 1.11
#